data_AF-A0A2W5R6E6-F1
#
_entry.id   AF-A0A2W5R6E6-F1
#
_cell.length_a   1.000
_cell.length_b   1.000
_cell.length_c   1.000
_cell.angle_alpha   90.00
_cell.angle_beta   90.00
_cell.angle_gamma   90.00
#
_symmetry.space_group_name_H-M   'P 1'
#
loop_
_entity.id
_entity.type
_entity.pdbx_description
1 polymer ?
#
loop_
_entity_poly.entity_id
_entity_poly.type
_entity_poly.pdbx_seq_one_letter_code
_entity_poly.pdbx_strand_id
1 'polypeptide(L)'
;MSDGDDRARQRAEDRERRARERVAAAVARTEQRAAQREVATREREAARLLRRQEDEQRRAALAAERVERPRRRSSGALARTGEKPIERDTRHYTTSVDPVRLRTLAARGANPDALAAVFGITVAQVEAILADDA
;
A
#
# COMPACT_ATOMS: atom_id res chain seq x y z
N MET A 1 25.90 -13.45 -74.42
CA MET A 1 25.15 -13.07 -73.20
C MET A 1 24.19 -11.96 -73.62
N SER A 2 22.91 -12.10 -73.30
CA SER A 2 21.87 -11.16 -73.73
C SER A 2 21.73 -10.03 -72.71
N ASP A 3 21.44 -8.79 -73.16
CA ASP A 3 21.08 -7.64 -72.30
C ASP A 3 19.95 -7.95 -71.29
N GLY A 4 19.18 -9.01 -71.52
CA GLY A 4 18.18 -9.51 -70.58
C GLY A 4 18.79 -10.18 -69.34
N ASP A 5 19.88 -10.93 -69.50
CA ASP A 5 20.55 -11.66 -68.42
C ASP A 5 21.28 -10.71 -67.47
N ASP A 6 21.94 -9.68 -68.01
CA ASP A 6 22.62 -8.65 -67.22
C ASP A 6 21.63 -7.83 -66.40
N ARG A 7 20.48 -7.46 -66.98
CA ARG A 7 19.39 -6.77 -66.24
C ARG A 7 18.75 -7.65 -65.18
N ALA A 8 18.69 -8.97 -65.37
CA ALA A 8 18.16 -9.90 -64.38
C ALA A 8 19.12 -10.07 -63.20
N ARG A 9 20.42 -10.18 -63.49
CA ARG A 9 21.49 -10.23 -62.50
C ARG A 9 21.54 -8.98 -61.64
N GLN A 10 21.50 -7.79 -62.25
CA GLN A 10 21.51 -6.53 -61.52
C GLN A 10 20.31 -6.38 -60.57
N ARG A 11 19.12 -6.83 -61.00
CA ARG A 11 17.92 -6.88 -60.14
C ARG A 11 18.06 -7.87 -58.97
N ALA A 12 18.77 -8.98 -59.15
CA ALA A 12 19.05 -9.92 -58.07
C ALA A 12 20.00 -9.31 -57.04
N GLU A 13 21.10 -8.69 -57.50
CA GLU A 13 22.08 -7.99 -56.67
C GLU A 13 21.44 -6.82 -55.89
N ASP A 14 20.58 -6.03 -56.54
CA ASP A 14 19.83 -4.94 -55.88
C ASP A 14 18.84 -5.43 -54.83
N ARG A 15 18.23 -6.62 -55.02
CA ARG A 15 17.35 -7.23 -54.01
C ARG A 15 18.16 -7.74 -52.82
N GLU A 16 19.30 -8.35 -53.08
CA GLU A 16 20.20 -8.84 -52.04
C GLU A 16 20.78 -7.67 -51.21
N ARG A 17 21.21 -6.59 -51.87
CA ARG A 17 21.67 -5.36 -51.20
C ARG A 17 20.59 -4.81 -50.27
N ARG A 18 19.36 -4.62 -50.76
CA ARG A 18 18.23 -4.16 -49.94
C ARG A 18 17.84 -5.12 -48.83
N ALA A 19 18.04 -6.44 -48.99
CA ALA A 19 17.82 -7.40 -47.94
C ALA A 19 18.88 -7.24 -46.82
N ARG A 20 20.16 -7.14 -47.19
CA ARG A 20 21.27 -6.91 -46.25
C ARG A 20 21.11 -5.59 -45.49
N GLU A 21 20.76 -4.51 -46.17
CA GLU A 21 20.48 -3.20 -45.56
C GLU A 21 19.33 -3.25 -44.56
N ARG A 22 18.24 -3.97 -44.88
CA ARG A 22 17.10 -4.14 -43.95
C ARG A 22 17.49 -4.91 -42.71
N VAL A 23 18.29 -5.97 -42.85
CA VAL A 23 18.81 -6.74 -41.70
C VAL A 23 19.72 -5.87 -40.85
N ALA A 24 20.68 -5.16 -41.46
CA ALA A 24 21.57 -4.26 -40.74
C ALA A 24 20.81 -3.17 -39.98
N ALA A 25 19.80 -2.55 -40.60
CA ALA A 25 18.95 -1.55 -39.95
C ALA A 25 18.08 -2.14 -38.84
N ALA A 26 17.67 -3.41 -38.93
CA ALA A 26 16.96 -4.09 -37.86
C ALA A 26 17.89 -4.34 -36.66
N VAL A 27 19.10 -4.85 -36.91
CA VAL A 27 20.13 -5.09 -35.89
C VAL A 27 20.50 -3.80 -35.17
N ALA A 28 20.80 -2.72 -35.91
CA ALA A 28 21.13 -1.42 -35.33
C ALA A 28 19.99 -0.88 -34.43
N ARG A 29 18.73 -1.05 -34.83
CA ARG A 29 17.58 -0.65 -34.00
C ARG A 29 17.45 -1.49 -32.73
N THR A 30 17.73 -2.79 -32.79
CA THR A 30 17.71 -3.65 -31.60
C THR A 30 18.85 -3.31 -30.64
N GLU A 31 20.05 -3.06 -31.15
CA GLU A 31 21.21 -2.66 -30.35
C GLU A 31 20.98 -1.29 -29.69
N GLN A 32 20.47 -0.31 -30.43
CA GLN A 32 20.14 1.00 -29.88
C GLN A 32 19.11 0.90 -28.74
N ARG A 33 18.07 0.07 -28.90
CA ARG A 33 17.07 -0.16 -27.85
C ARG A 33 17.67 -0.86 -26.63
N ALA A 34 18.60 -1.80 -26.83
CA ALA A 34 19.30 -2.47 -25.74
C ALA A 34 20.15 -1.46 -24.94
N ALA A 35 20.96 -0.64 -25.63
CA ALA A 35 21.76 0.41 -25.00
C ALA A 35 20.90 1.40 -24.20
N GLN A 36 19.77 1.85 -24.77
CA GLN A 36 18.82 2.74 -24.07
C GLN A 36 18.24 2.09 -22.80
N ARG A 37 17.91 0.80 -22.84
CA ARG A 37 17.40 0.06 -21.67
C ARG A 37 18.45 -0.08 -20.58
N GLU A 38 19.72 -0.30 -20.94
CA GLU A 38 20.81 -0.36 -19.98
C GLU A 38 21.00 0.98 -19.27
N VAL A 39 21.05 2.09 -20.02
CA VAL A 39 21.16 3.44 -19.45
C VAL A 39 19.99 3.73 -18.50
N ALA A 40 18.75 3.50 -18.94
CA ALA A 40 17.56 3.73 -18.11
C ALA A 40 17.50 2.82 -16.87
N THR A 41 18.14 1.64 -16.91
CA THR A 41 18.22 0.75 -15.74
C THR A 41 19.25 1.27 -14.74
N ARG A 42 20.44 1.67 -15.22
CA ARG A 42 21.48 2.29 -14.39
C ARG A 42 20.98 3.56 -13.71
N GLU A 43 20.27 4.43 -14.43
CA GLU A 43 19.69 5.66 -13.87
C GLU A 43 18.66 5.36 -12.76
N ARG A 44 17.78 4.37 -12.97
CA ARG A 44 16.79 3.96 -11.96
C ARG A 44 17.46 3.39 -10.71
N GLU A 45 18.53 2.62 -10.87
CA GLU A 45 19.30 2.09 -9.75
C GLU A 45 20.04 3.19 -8.98
N ALA A 46 20.68 4.12 -9.68
CA ALA A 46 21.31 5.29 -9.08
C ALA A 46 20.30 6.13 -8.27
N ALA A 47 19.12 6.40 -8.82
CA ALA A 47 18.05 7.13 -8.14
C ALA A 47 17.48 6.37 -6.92
N ARG A 48 17.50 5.03 -6.93
CA ARG A 48 17.13 4.22 -5.74
C ARG A 48 18.20 4.30 -4.66
N LEU A 49 19.48 4.25 -5.02
CA LEU A 49 20.58 4.37 -4.08
C LEU A 49 20.64 5.75 -3.43
N LEU A 50 20.49 6.83 -4.20
CA LEU A 50 20.42 8.19 -3.67
C LEU A 50 19.29 8.34 -2.65
N ARG A 51 18.08 7.87 -2.98
CA ARG A 51 16.94 7.91 -2.03
C ARG A 51 17.23 7.12 -0.75
N ARG A 52 17.87 5.94 -0.85
CA ARG A 52 18.26 5.16 0.33
C ARG A 52 19.27 5.92 1.19
N GLN A 53 20.27 6.54 0.58
CA GLN A 53 21.26 7.35 1.30
C GLN A 53 20.62 8.56 1.98
N GLU A 54 19.72 9.27 1.31
CA GLU A 54 18.97 10.39 1.90
C GLU A 54 18.07 9.95 3.06
N ASP A 55 17.40 8.80 2.94
CA ASP A 55 16.59 8.22 4.01
C ASP A 55 17.45 7.80 5.21
N GLU A 56 18.61 7.18 4.96
CA GLU A 56 19.58 6.80 5.98
C GLU A 56 20.16 8.02 6.71
N GLN A 57 20.52 9.07 5.97
CA GLN A 57 20.99 10.34 6.54
C GLN A 57 19.89 11.00 7.40
N ARG A 58 18.64 11.03 6.91
CA ARG A 58 17.51 11.55 7.70
C ARG A 58 17.28 10.74 8.97
N ARG A 59 17.36 9.40 8.90
CA ARG A 59 17.24 8.53 10.07
C ARG A 59 18.39 8.74 11.06
N ALA A 60 19.61 8.88 10.57
CA ALA A 60 20.78 9.13 11.41
C ALA A 60 20.68 10.49 12.12
N ALA A 61 20.25 11.54 11.42
CA ALA A 61 20.00 12.86 12.02
C ALA A 61 18.92 12.79 13.12
N LEU A 62 17.80 12.11 12.86
CA LEU A 62 16.74 11.91 13.86
C LEU A 62 17.21 11.03 15.04
N ALA A 63 18.09 10.07 14.82
CA ALA A 63 18.66 9.24 15.87
C ALA A 63 19.62 10.04 16.76
N ALA A 64 20.49 10.86 16.17
CA ALA A 64 21.35 11.79 16.90
C ALA A 64 20.52 12.75 17.76
N GLU A 65 19.45 13.34 17.21
CA GLU A 65 18.53 14.22 17.95
C GLU A 65 17.78 13.48 19.09
N ARG A 66 17.49 12.18 18.93
CA ARG A 66 16.85 11.35 19.96
C ARG A 66 17.78 10.96 21.11
N VAL A 67 19.09 10.83 20.86
CA VAL A 67 20.09 10.54 21.90
C VAL A 67 20.34 11.78 22.76
N GLU A 68 20.29 12.96 22.16
CA GLU A 68 20.50 14.25 22.84
C GLU A 68 19.26 14.71 23.64
N ARG A 69 18.06 14.24 23.27
CA ARG A 69 16.84 14.48 24.05
C ARG A 69 16.75 13.47 25.22
N PRO A 70 16.55 13.91 26.47
CA PRO A 70 16.28 12.99 27.57
C PRO A 70 15.07 12.10 27.23
N ARG A 71 15.17 10.78 27.50
CA ARG A 71 14.14 9.77 27.24
C ARG A 71 12.75 10.36 27.49
N ARG A 72 11.95 10.52 26.43
CA ARG A 72 10.61 11.12 26.52
C ARG A 72 9.81 10.37 27.59
N ARG A 73 9.48 11.10 28.65
CA ARG A 73 8.59 10.65 29.73
C ARG A 73 7.27 10.18 29.11
N SER A 74 6.66 9.19 29.76
CA SER A 74 5.39 8.55 29.41
C SER A 74 4.39 9.53 28.76
N SER A 75 3.95 9.24 27.53
CA SER A 75 2.86 9.99 26.91
C SER A 75 1.54 9.70 27.64
N GLY A 76 0.75 10.72 27.94
CA GLY A 76 -0.55 10.59 28.61
C GLY A 76 -0.91 11.80 29.47
N ALA A 77 -2.05 11.74 30.18
CA ALA A 77 -2.49 12.77 31.13
C ALA A 77 -1.40 13.14 32.15
N LEU A 78 -0.63 12.13 32.60
CA LEU A 78 0.50 12.28 33.50
C LEU A 78 1.58 13.25 33.01
N ALA A 79 1.81 13.35 31.70
CA ALA A 79 2.76 14.30 31.12
C ALA A 79 2.17 15.70 30.87
N ARG A 80 0.84 15.83 30.81
CA ARG A 80 0.16 17.10 30.53
C ARG A 80 -0.23 17.86 31.80
N THR A 81 -0.69 17.15 32.82
CA THR A 81 -1.22 17.75 34.07
C THR A 81 -0.47 17.30 35.32
N GLY A 82 0.45 16.32 35.22
CA GLY A 82 1.12 15.73 36.38
C GLY A 82 0.22 14.77 37.19
N GLU A 83 -1.04 14.64 36.81
CA GLU A 83 -2.01 13.78 37.49
C GLU A 83 -2.00 12.37 36.87
N LYS A 84 -2.00 11.35 37.73
CA LYS A 84 -2.24 9.98 37.27
C LYS A 84 -3.69 9.87 36.82
N PRO A 85 -3.97 9.23 35.66
CA PRO A 85 -5.33 8.89 35.30
C PRO A 85 -5.99 8.15 36.46
N ILE A 86 -7.18 8.57 36.85
CA ILE A 86 -7.96 7.87 37.87
C ILE A 86 -8.32 6.49 37.29
N GLU A 87 -7.77 5.44 37.89
CA GLU A 87 -8.19 4.08 37.60
C GLU A 87 -9.61 3.89 38.15
N ARG A 88 -10.59 3.82 37.24
CA ARG A 88 -11.99 3.55 37.60
C ARG A 88 -12.19 2.05 37.68
N ASP A 89 -12.62 1.55 38.84
CA ASP A 89 -13.13 0.19 38.93
C ASP A 89 -14.47 0.12 38.20
N THR A 90 -14.48 -0.61 37.09
CA THR A 90 -15.64 -0.79 36.20
C THR A 90 -16.31 -2.14 36.40
N ARG A 91 -15.84 -2.97 37.34
CA ARG A 91 -16.38 -4.33 37.58
C ARG A 91 -17.86 -4.35 37.97
N HIS A 92 -18.35 -3.24 38.53
CA HIS A 92 -19.75 -3.07 38.94
C HIS A 92 -20.56 -2.19 38.00
N TYR A 93 -20.01 -1.80 36.85
CA TYR A 93 -20.75 -0.98 35.89
C TYR A 93 -21.75 -1.89 35.19
N THR A 94 -23.03 -1.58 35.39
CA THR A 94 -24.12 -2.21 34.63
C THR A 94 -24.41 -1.37 33.40
N THR A 95 -24.48 -2.02 32.25
CA THR A 95 -24.97 -1.40 31.03
C THR A 95 -26.47 -1.14 31.18
N SER A 96 -26.90 0.13 31.13
CA SER A 96 -28.32 0.46 31.08
C SER A 96 -28.96 -0.10 29.82
N VAL A 97 -30.09 -0.78 29.97
CA VAL A 97 -30.89 -1.28 28.84
C VAL A 97 -31.51 -0.08 28.12
N ASP A 98 -31.00 0.20 26.93
CA ASP A 98 -31.52 1.24 26.04
C ASP A 98 -32.07 0.57 24.76
N PRO A 99 -33.40 0.60 24.54
CA PRO A 99 -34.03 0.01 23.36
C PRO A 99 -33.44 0.50 22.04
N VAL A 100 -33.13 1.79 21.91
CA VAL A 100 -32.58 2.38 20.68
C VAL A 100 -31.19 1.81 20.40
N ARG A 101 -30.38 1.68 21.46
CA ARG A 101 -29.04 1.08 21.35
C ARG A 101 -29.10 -0.40 21.01
N LEU A 102 -30.02 -1.16 21.61
CA LEU A 102 -30.24 -2.58 21.28
C LEU A 102 -30.60 -2.77 19.80
N ARG A 103 -31.54 -1.98 19.29
CA ARG A 103 -31.95 -1.98 17.87
C ARG A 103 -30.79 -1.63 16.95
N THR A 104 -30.01 -0.60 17.31
CA THR A 104 -28.82 -0.18 16.54
C THR A 104 -27.77 -1.30 16.45
N LEU A 105 -27.55 -2.03 17.55
CA LEU A 105 -26.58 -3.13 17.57
C LEU A 105 -27.09 -4.35 16.78
N ALA A 106 -28.38 -4.67 16.89
CA ALA A 106 -29.00 -5.72 16.10
C ALA A 106 -28.92 -5.43 14.58
N ALA A 107 -29.20 -4.18 14.17
CA ALA A 107 -29.05 -3.74 12.77
C ALA A 107 -27.60 -3.85 12.24
N ARG A 108 -26.60 -3.83 13.14
CA ARG A 108 -25.18 -4.03 12.81
C ARG A 108 -24.75 -5.50 12.84
N GLY A 109 -25.68 -6.43 13.05
CA GLY A 109 -25.44 -7.87 13.03
C GLY A 109 -25.11 -8.49 14.39
N ALA A 110 -25.37 -7.80 15.51
CA ALA A 110 -25.28 -8.42 16.83
C ALA A 110 -26.40 -9.46 17.02
N ASN A 111 -26.06 -10.65 17.54
CA ASN A 111 -27.04 -11.69 17.82
C ASN A 111 -27.78 -11.44 19.15
N PRO A 112 -29.05 -11.88 19.27
CA PRO A 112 -29.85 -11.70 20.49
C PRO A 112 -29.18 -12.27 21.75
N ASP A 113 -28.48 -13.39 21.64
CA ASP A 113 -27.77 -14.01 22.77
C ASP A 113 -26.63 -13.14 23.32
N ALA A 114 -25.82 -12.52 22.46
CA ALA A 114 -24.75 -11.64 22.94
C ALA A 114 -25.33 -10.32 23.49
N LEU A 115 -26.44 -9.83 22.93
CA LEU A 115 -27.13 -8.67 23.47
C LEU A 115 -27.69 -8.96 24.87
N ALA A 116 -28.33 -10.11 25.07
CA ALA A 116 -28.81 -10.56 26.37
C ALA A 116 -27.67 -10.61 27.41
N ALA A 117 -26.52 -11.19 27.04
CA ALA A 117 -25.36 -11.28 27.93
C ALA A 117 -24.75 -9.92 28.30
N VAL A 118 -24.63 -8.98 27.36
CA VAL A 118 -24.01 -7.67 27.59
C VAL A 118 -24.92 -6.72 28.38
N PHE A 119 -26.23 -6.79 28.14
CA PHE A 119 -27.21 -5.94 28.81
C PHE A 119 -27.79 -6.56 30.09
N GLY A 120 -27.45 -7.82 30.39
CA GLY A 120 -27.91 -8.51 31.60
C GLY A 120 -29.42 -8.78 31.62
N ILE A 121 -30.02 -8.97 30.44
CA ILE A 121 -31.46 -9.26 30.27
C ILE A 121 -31.64 -10.62 29.59
N THR A 122 -32.87 -11.13 29.59
CA THR A 122 -33.19 -12.40 28.92
C THR A 122 -33.28 -12.20 27.41
N VAL A 123 -33.03 -13.28 26.65
CA VAL A 123 -33.19 -13.28 25.18
C VAL A 123 -34.61 -12.89 24.77
N ALA A 124 -35.63 -13.39 25.47
CA ALA A 124 -37.03 -13.04 25.22
C ALA A 124 -37.32 -11.53 25.37
N GLN A 125 -36.66 -10.86 26.32
CA GLN A 125 -36.77 -9.40 26.47
C GLN A 125 -36.09 -8.66 25.32
N VAL A 126 -34.95 -9.16 24.82
CA VAL A 126 -34.29 -8.60 23.64
C VAL A 126 -35.20 -8.73 22.41
N GLU A 127 -35.78 -9.90 22.19
CA GLU A 127 -36.68 -10.15 21.06
C GLU A 127 -37.93 -9.27 21.10
N ALA A 128 -38.53 -9.07 22.28
CA ALA A 128 -39.67 -8.16 22.44
C ALA A 128 -39.30 -6.71 22.06
N ILE A 129 -38.13 -6.22 22.50
CA ILE A 129 -37.64 -4.87 22.20
C ILE A 129 -37.40 -4.67 20.69
N LEU A 130 -36.93 -5.72 20.01
CA LEU A 130 -36.70 -5.72 18.57
C LEU A 130 -38.00 -5.83 17.76
N ALA A 131 -39.02 -6.52 18.29
CA ALA A 131 -40.33 -6.64 17.66
C ALA A 131 -41.15 -5.33 17.73
N ASP A 132 -40.98 -4.53 18.78
CA ASP A 132 -41.62 -3.22 18.95
C ASP A 132 -41.13 -2.13 17.95
N ASP A 133 -40.20 -2.45 17.04
CA ASP A 133 -39.67 -1.55 16.00
C ASP A 133 -40.08 -1.97 14.58
N ALA A 134 -40.87 -3.04 14.45
CA ALA A 134 -41.45 -3.53 13.19
C ALA A 134 -42.85 -2.96 12.95
#